data_AF-A0A7R9YIY0-F1
#
_entry.id   AF-A0A7R9YIY0-F1
#
_cell.length_a   1.000
_cell.length_b   1.000
_cell.length_c   1.000
_cell.angle_alpha   90.00
_cell.angle_beta   90.00
_cell.angle_gamma   90.00
#
_symmetry.space_group_name_H-M   'P 1'
#
loop_
_entity.id
_entity.type
_entity.pdbx_description
1 polymer ?
#
loop_
_entity_poly.entity_id
_entity_poly.type
_entity_poly.pdbx_seq_one_letter_code
_entity_poly.pdbx_strand_id
1 'polypeptide(L)'
;ASSARPWLDVTLPIHRRAELLVAAMSIDECAAQLDQLRIDEITEDDVREGVGSAILATSATAGNDAQPASSAPQLDALQRVAVERSRLGIPLVFARDVIH
;
A
#
# COMPACT_ATOMS: atom_id res chain seq x y z
N ALA A 1 19.64 -16.40 -13.18
CA ALA A 1 19.57 -15.01 -13.67
C ALA A 1 19.11 -14.15 -12.50
N SER A 2 19.82 -13.08 -12.16
CA SER A 2 19.37 -12.17 -11.10
C SER A 2 18.06 -11.54 -11.54
N SER A 3 16.97 -11.83 -10.83
CA SER A 3 15.67 -11.18 -11.04
C SER A 3 15.86 -9.66 -10.96
N ALA A 4 15.22 -8.90 -11.85
CA ALA A 4 15.17 -7.44 -11.77
C ALA A 4 14.54 -6.92 -10.46
N ARG A 5 13.88 -7.82 -9.70
CA ARG A 5 13.26 -7.55 -8.40
C ARG A 5 13.60 -8.70 -7.42
N PRO A 6 14.79 -8.71 -6.79
CA PRO A 6 15.22 -9.81 -5.92
C PRO A 6 14.40 -9.94 -4.63
N TRP A 7 13.72 -8.88 -4.19
CA TRP A 7 12.80 -8.91 -3.03
C TRP A 7 11.53 -9.75 -3.25
N LEU A 8 11.23 -10.13 -4.50
CA LEU A 8 10.12 -11.02 -4.84
C LEU A 8 10.46 -12.52 -4.69
N ASP A 9 11.72 -12.85 -4.41
CA ASP A 9 12.12 -14.23 -4.17
C ASP A 9 11.57 -14.73 -2.82
N VAL A 10 10.55 -15.58 -2.87
CA VAL A 10 9.87 -16.14 -1.70
C VAL A 10 10.71 -17.19 -0.95
N THR A 11 11.85 -17.61 -1.50
CA THR A 11 12.78 -18.52 -0.82
C THR A 11 13.72 -17.79 0.14
N LEU A 12 13.86 -16.47 0.00
CA LEU A 12 14.64 -15.63 0.90
C LEU A 12 13.87 -15.35 2.21
N PRO A 13 14.57 -15.26 3.36
CA PRO A 13 13.95 -14.80 4.61
C PRO A 13 13.29 -13.43 4.45
N ILE A 14 12.20 -13.18 5.19
CA ILE A 14 11.42 -11.93 5.07
C ILE A 14 12.25 -10.67 5.32
N HIS A 15 13.13 -10.69 6.33
CA HIS A 15 14.03 -9.56 6.62
C HIS A 15 14.96 -9.27 5.44
N ARG A 16 15.46 -10.33 4.78
CA ARG A 16 16.34 -10.17 3.62
C ARG A 16 15.61 -9.58 2.43
N ARG A 17 14.35 -9.96 2.22
CA ARG A 17 13.49 -9.38 1.17
C ARG A 17 13.21 -7.90 1.45
N ALA A 18 12.93 -7.55 2.71
CA ALA A 18 12.72 -6.16 3.12
C ALA A 18 13.98 -5.31 2.92
N GLU A 19 15.15 -5.78 3.34
CA GLU A 19 16.43 -5.09 3.10
C GLU A 19 16.69 -4.83 1.62
N LEU A 20 16.45 -5.83 0.77
CA LEU A 20 16.63 -5.71 -0.68
C LEU A 20 15.65 -4.72 -1.31
N LEU A 21 14.41 -4.66 -0.80
CA LEU A 21 13.41 -3.71 -1.27
C LEU A 21 13.78 -2.29 -0.84
N VAL A 22 14.04 -2.07 0.45
CA VAL A 22 14.42 -0.75 0.99
C VAL A 22 15.69 -0.23 0.32
N ALA A 23 16.68 -1.09 0.07
CA ALA A 23 17.89 -0.70 -0.66
C ALA A 23 17.64 -0.29 -2.12
N ALA A 24 16.52 -0.70 -2.70
CA ALA A 24 16.13 -0.33 -4.06
C ALA A 24 15.27 0.94 -4.11
N MET A 25 14.76 1.43 -2.98
CA MET A 25 13.88 2.60 -2.89
C MET A 25 14.64 3.92 -3.00
N SER A 26 14.00 4.93 -3.60
CA SER A 26 14.40 6.32 -3.43
C SER A 26 13.97 6.83 -2.06
N ILE A 27 14.47 8.01 -1.66
CA ILE A 27 14.01 8.64 -0.43
C ILE A 27 12.51 8.99 -0.49
N ASP A 28 12.02 9.38 -1.67
CA ASP A 28 10.62 9.73 -1.89
C ASP A 28 9.71 8.50 -1.75
N GLU A 29 10.10 7.35 -2.31
CA GLU A 29 9.34 6.11 -2.16
C GLU A 29 9.37 5.62 -0.70
N CYS A 30 10.51 5.79 0.01
CA CYS A 30 10.59 5.49 1.44
C CYS A 30 9.66 6.36 2.25
N ALA A 31 9.59 7.67 1.96
CA ALA A 31 8.68 8.59 2.61
C ALA A 31 7.22 8.23 2.31
N ALA A 32 6.88 7.95 1.04
CA ALA A 32 5.53 7.58 0.64
C ALA A 32 5.03 6.29 1.33
N GLN A 33 5.92 5.32 1.57
CA GLN A 33 5.57 4.11 2.34
C GLN A 33 5.18 4.38 3.81
N LEU A 34 5.52 5.56 4.36
CA LEU A 34 5.13 5.96 5.71
C LEU A 34 3.79 6.71 5.74
N ASP A 35 3.20 7.01 4.59
CA ASP A 35 1.94 7.72 4.49
C ASP A 35 0.74 6.77 4.50
N GLN A 36 -0.30 7.18 5.23
CA GLN A 36 -1.62 6.56 5.23
C GLN A 36 -2.67 7.60 4.84
N LEU A 37 -3.30 7.40 3.68
CA LEU A 37 -4.33 8.29 3.16
C LEU A 37 -5.73 7.71 3.38
N ARG A 38 -6.77 8.54 3.26
CA ARG A 38 -8.14 8.04 3.26
C ARG A 38 -8.52 7.47 1.90
N ILE A 39 -9.28 6.38 1.89
CA ILE A 39 -9.70 5.70 0.64
C ILE A 39 -10.58 6.58 -0.26
N ASP A 40 -11.30 7.55 0.30
CA ASP A 40 -12.11 8.51 -0.45
C ASP A 40 -11.33 9.72 -0.97
N GLU A 41 -10.08 9.90 -0.54
CA GLU A 41 -9.22 11.02 -0.92
C GLU A 41 -8.02 10.59 -1.78
N ILE A 42 -7.65 9.31 -1.71
CA ILE A 42 -6.51 8.75 -2.46
C ILE A 42 -6.74 8.80 -3.98
N THR A 43 -5.72 9.25 -4.70
CA THR A 43 -5.70 9.31 -6.17
C THR A 43 -4.86 8.17 -6.74
N GLU A 44 -5.01 7.88 -8.05
CA GLU A 44 -4.09 6.94 -8.72
C GLU A 44 -2.64 7.44 -8.70
N ASP A 45 -2.42 8.75 -8.68
CA ASP A 45 -1.09 9.36 -8.68
C ASP A 45 -0.38 9.07 -7.35
N ASP A 46 -1.06 9.24 -6.22
CA ASP A 46 -0.55 8.88 -4.88
C ASP A 46 -0.14 7.39 -4.83
N VAL A 47 -0.95 6.53 -5.44
CA VAL A 47 -0.67 5.09 -5.51
C VAL A 47 0.53 4.77 -6.40
N ARG A 48 0.69 5.47 -7.53
CA ARG A 48 1.87 5.29 -8.40
C ARG A 48 3.15 5.77 -7.74
N GLU A 49 3.08 6.83 -6.93
CA GLU A 49 4.21 7.40 -6.17
C GLU A 49 4.62 6.52 -4.99
N GLY A 50 3.73 5.63 -4.54
CA GLY A 50 4.07 4.56 -3.61
C GLY A 50 3.59 4.80 -2.18
N VAL A 51 2.40 5.41 -2.02
CA VAL A 51 1.71 5.47 -0.71
C VAL A 51 1.64 4.08 -0.06
N GLY A 52 1.96 4.01 1.22
CA GLY A 52 2.08 2.74 1.95
C GLY A 52 0.74 2.13 2.38
N SER A 53 -0.22 2.98 2.75
CA SER A 53 -1.50 2.53 3.30
C SER A 53 -2.67 3.43 2.88
N ALA A 54 -3.87 2.84 2.83
CA ALA A 54 -5.13 3.57 2.69
C ALA A 54 -6.18 3.05 3.69
N ILE A 55 -6.84 3.96 4.41
CA ILE A 55 -7.81 3.61 5.44
C ILE A 55 -9.25 3.96 5.03
N LEU A 56 -10.18 3.03 5.28
CA LEU A 56 -11.62 3.28 5.24
C LEU A 56 -12.07 3.77 6.62
N ALA A 57 -12.14 5.09 6.79
CA ALA A 57 -12.59 5.71 8.02
C ALA A 57 -13.54 6.87 7.72
N THR A 58 -14.66 6.92 8.44
CA THR A 58 -15.65 8.00 8.28
C THR A 58 -15.24 9.25 9.05
N SER A 59 -14.66 9.08 10.24
CA SER A 59 -14.20 10.16 11.11
C SER A 59 -12.84 9.83 11.71
N ALA A 60 -12.24 10.80 12.41
CA ALA A 60 -11.01 10.60 13.17
C ALA A 60 -11.24 9.89 14.53
N THR A 61 -12.46 9.39 14.78
CA THR A 61 -12.83 8.72 16.03
C THR A 61 -12.86 7.21 15.86
N ALA A 62 -13.11 6.47 16.95
CA ALA A 62 -12.94 5.02 17.03
C ALA A 62 -14.00 4.20 16.25
N GLY A 63 -14.32 4.54 15.00
CA GLY A 63 -15.12 3.72 14.09
C GLY A 63 -16.58 3.50 14.51
N ASN A 64 -17.08 4.21 15.53
CA ASN A 64 -18.43 4.04 16.07
C ASN A 64 -19.51 4.71 15.19
N ASP A 65 -19.07 5.51 14.22
CA ASP A 65 -19.93 6.08 13.17
C ASP A 65 -20.28 5.02 12.13
N ALA A 66 -21.41 5.22 11.44
CA ALA A 66 -21.80 4.38 10.32
C ALA A 66 -20.70 4.39 9.24
N GLN A 67 -19.97 3.28 9.13
CA GLN A 67 -18.90 3.15 8.16
C GLN A 67 -19.46 2.81 6.77
N PRO A 68 -18.92 3.40 5.69
CA PRO A 68 -19.23 2.96 4.33
C PRO A 68 -18.89 1.48 4.16
N ALA A 69 -19.63 0.80 3.30
CA ALA A 69 -19.28 -0.55 2.89
C ALA A 69 -17.96 -0.52 2.10
N SER A 70 -17.07 -1.47 2.38
CA SER A 70 -15.88 -1.68 1.56
C SER A 70 -16.30 -2.14 0.16
N SER A 71 -15.79 -1.46 -0.88
CA SER A 71 -16.01 -1.85 -2.28
C SER A 71 -14.82 -2.66 -2.79
N ALA A 72 -14.96 -3.99 -2.87
CA ALA A 72 -13.89 -4.84 -3.40
C ALA A 72 -13.40 -4.38 -4.80
N PRO A 73 -14.27 -4.01 -5.76
CA PRO A 73 -13.82 -3.51 -7.06
C PRO A 73 -12.97 -2.24 -6.98
N GLN A 74 -13.25 -1.34 -6.02
CA GLN A 74 -12.47 -0.12 -5.82
C GLN A 74 -11.08 -0.45 -5.25
N LEU A 75 -11.02 -1.32 -4.24
CA LEU A 75 -9.76 -1.74 -3.63
C LEU A 75 -8.89 -2.49 -4.64
N ASP A 76 -9.49 -3.37 -5.44
CA ASP A 76 -8.79 -4.11 -6.50
C ASP A 76 -8.23 -3.17 -7.58
N ALA A 77 -8.95 -2.10 -7.92
CA ALA A 77 -8.47 -1.10 -8.88
C ALA A 77 -7.23 -0.36 -8.35
N LEU A 78 -7.26 0.11 -7.10
CA LEU A 78 -6.11 0.76 -6.46
C LEU A 78 -4.94 -0.21 -6.31
N GLN A 79 -5.20 -1.45 -5.90
CA GLN A 79 -4.18 -2.49 -5.77
C GLN A 79 -3.50 -2.79 -7.10
N ARG A 80 -4.26 -2.78 -8.20
CA ARG A 80 -3.72 -2.95 -9.56
C ARG A 80 -2.76 -1.83 -9.92
N VAL A 81 -3.10 -0.58 -9.60
CA VAL A 81 -2.19 0.57 -9.80
C VAL A 81 -0.91 0.37 -9.00
N ALA A 82 -1.02 -0.01 -7.71
CA ALA A 82 0.15 -0.20 -6.83
C ALA A 82 1.11 -1.27 -7.37
N VAL A 83 0.60 -2.42 -7.80
CA VAL A 83 1.42 -3.57 -8.21
C VAL A 83 1.90 -3.46 -9.66
N GLU A 84 1.08 -2.94 -10.57
CA GLU A 84 1.36 -2.96 -12.02
C GLU A 84 1.92 -1.65 -12.55
N ARG A 85 1.63 -0.50 -11.91
CA ARG A 85 1.96 0.83 -12.44
C ARG A 85 2.98 1.60 -11.61
N SER A 86 3.31 1.17 -10.39
CA SER A 86 4.43 1.73 -9.62
C SER A 86 5.77 1.09 -10.02
N ARG A 87 6.89 1.78 -9.78
CA ARG A 87 8.23 1.31 -10.16
C ARG A 87 8.62 -0.01 -9.50
N LEU A 88 8.35 -0.11 -8.19
CA LEU A 88 8.73 -1.27 -7.36
C LEU A 88 7.63 -2.32 -7.24
N GLY A 89 6.37 -1.97 -7.57
CA GLY A 89 5.23 -2.87 -7.47
C GLY A 89 4.87 -3.23 -6.02
N ILE A 90 5.12 -2.33 -5.07
CA ILE A 90 4.81 -2.58 -3.65
C ILE A 90 3.29 -2.54 -3.46
N PRO A 91 2.68 -3.56 -2.85
CA PRO A 91 1.24 -3.59 -2.62
C PRO A 91 0.81 -2.54 -1.57
N LEU A 92 -0.36 -1.94 -1.79
CA LEU A 92 -1.01 -1.06 -0.81
C LEU A 92 -1.59 -1.86 0.36
N VAL A 93 -1.44 -1.37 1.58
CA VAL A 93 -2.14 -1.92 2.75
C VAL A 93 -3.48 -1.21 2.91
N PHE A 94 -4.58 -1.97 2.96
CA PHE A 94 -5.89 -1.41 3.27
C PHE A 94 -6.24 -1.60 4.74
N ALA A 95 -6.62 -0.50 5.40
CA ALA A 95 -7.01 -0.48 6.79
C ALA A 95 -8.50 -0.16 6.95
N ARG A 96 -9.08 -0.63 8.06
CA ARG A 96 -10.44 -0.33 8.49
C ARG A 96 -10.55 -0.51 9.99
N ASP A 97 -11.33 0.33 10.64
CA ASP A 97 -11.73 0.11 12.03
C ASP A 97 -12.70 -1.08 12.11
N VAL A 98 -12.19 -2.24 12.53
CA VAL A 98 -12.98 -3.46 12.79
C VAL A 98 -12.85 -3.80 14.26
N ILE A 99 -13.79 -3.27 15.05
CA ILE A 99 -13.72 -3.28 16.52
C ILE A 99 -14.79 -4.16 17.19
N HIS A 100 -15.68 -4.77 16.39
CA HIS A 100 -16.72 -5.73 16.76
C HIS A 100 -17.27 -6.44 15.52
#